data_AF-A0A521T1F0-F1
#
_entry.id   AF-A0A521T1F0-F1
#
_cell.length_a   1.000
_cell.length_b   1.000
_cell.length_c   1.000
_cell.angle_alpha   90.00
_cell.angle_beta   90.00
_cell.angle_gamma   90.00
#
_symmetry.space_group_name_H-M   'P 1'
#
loop_
_entity.id
_entity.type
_entity.pdbx_description
1 polymer ?
#
loop_
_entity_poly.entity_id
_entity_poly.type
_entity_poly.pdbx_seq_one_letter_code
_entity_poly.pdbx_strand_id
1 'polypeptide(L)'
;MLTHTNKQNPTMRRLFGTRLDGVVTAAHFGRGGRILWVRAYERRGPTWSDHVLLDRDQLVQRLEAGKRFYTGTRVKFQASEFELEKVVNLRDGDIVTEGAKGNGDRLEGVGAL
;
A
#
# COMPACT_ATOMS: atom_id res chain seq x y z
N MET A 1 37.72 -7.67 -20.34
CA MET A 1 37.07 -8.27 -19.16
C MET A 1 36.45 -7.13 -18.37
N LEU A 2 35.16 -6.83 -18.60
CA LEU A 2 34.44 -5.74 -17.93
C LEU A 2 33.19 -6.33 -17.31
N THR A 3 33.21 -6.48 -15.99
CA THR A 3 32.10 -6.96 -15.18
C THR A 3 30.99 -5.92 -15.16
N HIS A 4 29.97 -6.10 -16.00
CA HIS A 4 28.68 -5.45 -15.79
C HIS A 4 27.99 -6.14 -14.62
N THR A 5 28.19 -5.61 -13.42
CA THR A 5 27.40 -5.98 -12.24
C THR A 5 25.98 -5.49 -12.46
N ASN A 6 25.15 -6.35 -13.07
CA ASN A 6 23.70 -6.20 -13.10
C ASN A 6 23.20 -6.28 -11.65
N LYS A 7 23.08 -5.12 -10.99
CA LYS A 7 22.31 -4.99 -9.76
C LYS A 7 20.85 -5.20 -10.15
N GLN A 8 20.42 -6.46 -10.12
CA GLN A 8 19.01 -6.79 -10.24
C GLN A 8 18.25 -5.99 -9.18
N ASN A 9 17.41 -5.06 -9.64
CA ASN A 9 16.52 -4.28 -8.81
C ASN A 9 15.58 -5.26 -8.12
N PRO A 10 15.53 -5.34 -6.77
CA PRO A 10 14.77 -6.39 -6.08
C PRO A 10 13.24 -6.26 -6.23
N THR A 11 12.73 -5.27 -6.94
CA THR A 11 11.31 -4.91 -7.05
C THR A 11 10.51 -5.68 -8.10
N MET A 12 10.92 -6.89 -8.46
CA MET A 12 10.07 -7.74 -9.30
C MET A 12 10.20 -9.22 -8.95
N ARG A 13 9.91 -9.58 -7.69
CA ARG A 13 9.24 -10.87 -7.49
C ARG A 13 7.86 -10.71 -8.12
N ARG A 14 7.70 -11.26 -9.34
CA ARG A 14 6.41 -11.75 -9.81
C ARG A 14 5.87 -12.65 -8.69
N LEU A 15 5.03 -12.10 -7.82
CA LEU A 15 4.35 -12.85 -6.78
C LEU A 15 3.19 -13.58 -7.45
N PHE A 16 3.49 -14.55 -8.30
CA PHE A 16 2.56 -15.63 -8.61
C PHE A 16 2.28 -16.35 -7.29
N GLY A 17 1.28 -15.87 -6.54
CA GLY A 17 0.86 -16.46 -5.26
C GLY A 17 0.64 -15.48 -4.12
N THR A 18 1.05 -14.21 -4.22
CA THR A 18 0.70 -13.24 -3.16
C THR A 18 -0.55 -12.48 -3.58
N ARG A 19 -1.65 -12.80 -2.91
CA ARG A 19 -2.91 -12.08 -3.07
C ARG A 19 -2.67 -10.60 -2.76
N LEU A 20 -2.91 -9.76 -3.75
CA LEU A 20 -2.82 -8.30 -3.67
C LEU A 20 -4.20 -7.76 -4.02
N ASP A 21 -4.91 -7.29 -3.00
CA ASP A 21 -6.28 -6.78 -3.15
C ASP A 21 -6.32 -5.26 -3.25
N GLY A 22 -5.29 -4.53 -2.77
CA GLY A 22 -5.27 -3.07 -2.84
C GLY A 22 -3.89 -2.42 -2.68
N VAL A 23 -3.74 -1.20 -3.20
CA VAL A 23 -2.54 -0.35 -3.02
C VAL A 23 -2.95 1.00 -2.46
N VAL A 24 -2.42 1.37 -1.30
CA VAL A 24 -2.53 2.71 -0.72
C VAL A 24 -1.39 3.56 -1.25
N THR A 25 -1.74 4.68 -1.88
CA THR A 25 -0.74 5.58 -2.50
C THR A 25 -0.54 6.88 -1.72
N ALA A 26 -1.52 7.24 -0.89
CA ALA A 26 -1.44 8.42 -0.05
C ALA A 26 -2.42 8.33 1.11
N ALA A 27 -2.14 9.07 2.18
CA ALA A 27 -2.97 9.11 3.37
C ALA A 27 -3.13 10.55 3.88
N HIS A 28 -4.31 10.86 4.39
CA HIS A 28 -4.61 12.11 5.06
C HIS A 28 -4.86 11.85 6.55
N PHE A 29 -4.12 12.57 7.40
CA PHE A 29 -4.15 12.40 8.85
C PHE A 29 -4.86 13.58 9.52
N GLY A 30 -5.72 13.26 10.48
CA GLY A 30 -6.38 14.24 11.33
C GLY A 30 -5.50 14.68 12.48
N ARG A 31 -6.08 15.52 13.35
CA ARG A 31 -5.44 15.89 14.62
C ARG A 31 -5.18 14.64 15.47
N GLY A 32 -3.99 14.55 16.06
CA GLY A 32 -3.57 13.37 16.83
C GLY A 32 -3.00 12.22 15.99
N GLY A 33 -2.80 12.41 14.68
CA GLY A 33 -2.11 11.43 13.84
C GLY A 33 -2.96 10.22 13.44
N ARG A 34 -4.28 10.29 13.62
CA ARG A 34 -5.20 9.25 13.18
C ARG A 34 -5.54 9.45 11.70
N ILE A 35 -5.62 8.36 10.93
CA ILE A 35 -6.03 8.43 9.53
C ILE A 35 -7.48 8.90 9.47
N LEU A 36 -7.74 9.91 8.64
CA LEU A 36 -9.10 10.28 8.26
C LEU A 36 -9.53 9.46 7.05
N TRP A 37 -8.68 9.44 6.02
CA TRP A 37 -8.91 8.66 4.81
C TRP A 37 -7.60 8.39 4.06
N VAL A 38 -7.64 7.42 3.16
CA VAL A 38 -6.54 7.07 2.28
C VAL A 38 -6.98 7.11 0.82
N ARG A 39 -6.05 7.44 -0.07
CA ARG A 39 -6.21 7.22 -1.51
C ARG A 39 -5.67 5.84 -1.86
N ALA A 40 -6.54 4.96 -2.31
CA ALA A 40 -6.20 3.59 -2.66
C ALA A 40 -6.67 3.20 -4.07
N TYR A 41 -6.14 2.09 -4.57
CA TYR A 41 -6.60 1.38 -5.76
C TYR A 41 -6.94 -0.04 -5.36
N GLU A 42 -8.11 -0.54 -5.76
CA GLU A 42 -8.55 -1.91 -5.45
C GLU A 42 -8.44 -2.81 -6.68
N ARG A 43 -7.98 -4.04 -6.48
CA ARG A 43 -7.83 -5.02 -7.55
C ARG A 43 -9.21 -5.53 -8.00
N ARG A 44 -9.45 -5.54 -9.31
CA ARG A 44 -10.66 -6.05 -9.96
C ARG A 44 -10.26 -7.08 -11.02
N GLY A 45 -9.93 -8.29 -10.59
CA GLY A 45 -9.41 -9.34 -11.48
C GLY A 45 -8.04 -8.95 -12.06
N PRO A 46 -7.86 -8.91 -13.40
CA PRO A 46 -6.59 -8.50 -14.01
C PRO A 46 -6.36 -6.98 -13.97
N THR A 47 -7.37 -6.18 -13.64
CA THR A 47 -7.34 -4.71 -13.67
C THR A 47 -7.41 -4.11 -12.25
N TRP A 48 -7.24 -2.79 -12.15
CA TRP A 48 -7.43 -1.99 -10.94
C TRP A 48 -8.61 -1.04 -11.11
N SER A 49 -9.24 -0.66 -10.00
CA SER A 49 -10.18 0.46 -9.97
C SER A 49 -9.48 1.77 -10.35
N ASP A 50 -10.27 2.83 -10.56
CA ASP A 50 -9.75 4.18 -10.37
C ASP A 50 -9.31 4.39 -8.92
N HIS A 51 -8.76 5.57 -8.60
CA HIS A 51 -8.49 5.87 -7.20
C HIS A 51 -9.81 5.93 -6.42
N VAL A 52 -9.82 5.30 -5.26
CA VAL A 52 -10.91 5.38 -4.28
C VAL A 52 -10.39 6.09 -3.03
N LEU A 53 -11.27 6.87 -2.40
CA LEU A 53 -11.03 7.38 -1.06
C LEU A 53 -11.70 6.43 -0.09
N LEU A 54 -10.89 5.80 0.76
CA LEU A 54 -11.38 4.96 1.84
C LEU A 54 -11.23 5.74 3.13
N ASP A 55 -12.33 5.95 3.84
CA ASP A 55 -12.20 6.40 5.23
C ASP A 55 -11.51 5.31 6.08
N ARG A 56 -11.14 5.67 7.30
CA ARG A 56 -10.45 4.76 8.21
C ARG A 56 -11.22 3.47 8.46
N ASP A 57 -12.52 3.55 8.69
CA ASP A 57 -13.35 2.39 9.06
C ASP A 57 -13.53 1.46 7.87
N GLN A 58 -13.68 2.01 6.66
CA GLN A 58 -13.70 1.27 5.41
C GLN A 58 -12.39 0.53 5.13
N LEU A 59 -11.25 1.12 5.50
CA LEU A 59 -9.95 0.45 5.38
C LEU A 59 -9.81 -0.65 6.45
N VAL A 60 -10.21 -0.39 7.70
CA VAL A 60 -10.24 -1.39 8.78
C VAL A 60 -11.07 -2.60 8.37
N GLN A 61 -12.31 -2.39 7.89
CA GLN A 61 -13.21 -3.46 7.45
C GLN A 61 -12.58 -4.34 6.36
N ARG A 62 -11.83 -3.75 5.42
CA ARG A 62 -11.13 -4.50 4.37
C ARG A 62 -10.01 -5.36 4.95
N LEU A 63 -9.20 -4.78 5.84
CA LEU A 63 -8.08 -5.48 6.48
C LEU A 63 -8.60 -6.64 7.35
N GLU A 64 -9.66 -6.42 8.13
CA GLU A 64 -10.32 -7.46 8.93
C GLU A 64 -10.97 -8.54 8.07
N ALA A 65 -11.50 -8.19 6.89
CA ALA A 65 -11.98 -9.14 5.90
C ALA A 65 -10.86 -9.93 5.18
N GLY A 66 -9.59 -9.77 5.62
CA GLY A 66 -8.44 -10.47 5.09
C GLY A 66 -7.95 -9.94 3.74
N LYS A 67 -8.40 -8.74 3.32
CA LYS A 67 -7.89 -8.10 2.10
C LYS A 67 -6.45 -7.65 2.32
N ARG A 68 -5.61 -7.93 1.32
CA ARG A 68 -4.18 -7.64 1.35
C ARG A 68 -3.88 -6.30 0.70
N PHE A 69 -3.59 -5.30 1.53
CA PHE A 69 -3.18 -3.97 1.09
C PHE A 69 -1.68 -3.76 1.24
N TYR A 70 -1.11 -3.01 0.31
CA TYR A 70 0.28 -2.56 0.34
C TYR A 70 0.32 -1.05 0.18
N THR A 71 1.35 -0.39 0.71
CA THR A 71 1.71 0.96 0.30
C THR A 71 2.48 0.91 -1.02
N GLY A 72 2.47 2.00 -1.77
CA GLY A 72 3.25 2.07 -3.00
C GLY A 72 2.92 3.27 -3.87
N THR A 73 3.59 3.33 -5.02
CA THR A 73 3.43 4.42 -5.98
C THR A 73 3.02 3.88 -7.35
N ARG A 74 2.23 4.66 -8.08
CA ARG A 74 1.83 4.30 -9.45
C ARG A 74 2.98 4.60 -10.41
N VAL A 75 3.32 3.64 -11.27
CA VAL A 75 4.36 3.85 -12.29
C VAL A 75 3.79 4.73 -13.39
N LYS A 76 4.42 5.89 -13.60
CA LYS A 76 3.97 6.86 -14.60
C LYS A 76 4.00 6.22 -15.99
N PHE A 77 2.93 6.44 -16.76
CA PHE A 77 2.73 5.93 -18.12
C PHE A 77 2.62 4.41 -18.26
N GLN A 78 2.58 3.65 -17.16
CA GLN A 78 2.38 2.19 -17.19
C GLN A 78 1.04 1.82 -16.57
N ALA A 79 -0.05 2.32 -17.17
CA ALA A 79 -1.46 2.05 -16.87
C ALA A 79 -1.77 1.47 -15.46
N SER A 80 -1.56 0.17 -15.28
CA SER A 80 -1.97 -0.65 -14.13
C SER A 80 -0.82 -1.12 -13.23
N GLU A 81 0.36 -0.51 -13.36
CA GLU A 81 1.57 -0.91 -12.65
C GLU A 81 1.83 -0.04 -11.42
N PHE A 82 2.24 -0.70 -10.35
CA PHE A 82 2.56 -0.09 -9.06
C PHE A 82 3.90 -0.62 -8.56
N GLU A 83 4.74 0.27 -8.05
CA GLU A 83 5.87 -0.08 -7.21
C GLU A 83 5.35 -0.28 -5.79
N LEU A 84 5.27 -1.54 -5.36
CA LEU A 84 4.83 -1.91 -4.02
C LEU A 84 5.97 -1.73 -3.02
N GLU A 85 5.64 -1.19 -1.86
CA GLU A 85 6.57 -0.97 -0.77
C GLU A 85 6.27 -1.90 0.41
N LYS A 86 5.33 -1.53 1.28
CA LYS A 86 5.13 -2.21 2.57
C LYS A 86 3.73 -2.78 2.73
N VAL A 87 3.61 -3.93 3.40
CA VAL A 87 2.29 -4.48 3.77
C VAL A 87 1.58 -3.55 4.76
N VAL A 88 0.29 -3.29 4.55
CA VAL A 88 -0.59 -2.58 5.50
C VAL A 88 -1.30 -3.59 6.39
N ASN A 89 -1.24 -3.39 7.70
CA ASN A 89 -1.81 -4.28 8.71
C ASN A 89 -2.59 -3.50 9.77
N LEU A 90 -3.42 -4.21 10.53
CA LEU A 90 -3.97 -3.73 11.80
C LEU A 90 -3.10 -4.24 12.94
N ARG A 91 -2.71 -3.34 13.85
CA ARG A 91 -2.00 -3.67 15.09
C ARG A 91 -2.62 -2.89 16.25
N ASP A 92 -3.19 -3.60 17.22
CA ASP A 92 -3.82 -2.99 18.41
C ASP A 92 -4.86 -1.90 18.07
N GLY A 93 -5.56 -2.07 16.94
CA GLY A 93 -6.55 -1.12 16.43
C GLY A 93 -5.98 0.00 15.55
N ASP A 94 -4.66 0.15 15.45
CA ASP A 94 -3.98 1.11 14.57
C ASP A 94 -3.70 0.51 13.18
N ILE A 95 -3.82 1.35 12.15
CA ILE A 95 -3.47 0.99 10.77
C ILE A 95 -1.99 1.30 10.55
N VAL A 96 -1.17 0.26 10.36
CA VAL A 96 0.28 0.41 10.31
C VAL A 96 0.91 -0.34 9.13
N THR A 97 1.99 0.20 8.59
CA THR A 97 2.86 -0.58 7.68
C THR A 97 3.76 -1.55 8.45
N GLU A 98 4.17 -2.63 7.79
CA GLU A 98 5.13 -3.57 8.37
C GLU A 98 6.42 -2.87 8.86
N GLY A 99 6.87 -3.25 10.05
CA GLY A 99 8.04 -2.65 10.70
C GLY A 99 7.81 -1.27 11.32
N ALA A 100 6.60 -0.69 11.23
CA ALA A 100 6.30 0.59 11.89
C ALA A 100 6.46 0.48 13.41
N LYS A 101 7.13 1.46 14.02
CA LYS A 101 7.35 1.55 15.48
C LYS A 101 6.47 2.63 16.11
N GLY A 102 6.19 2.50 17.41
CA GLY A 102 5.37 3.45 18.17
C GLY A 102 3.87 3.20 18.06
N ASN A 103 3.07 4.08 18.67
CA ASN A 103 1.61 3.97 18.72
C ASN A 103 0.95 4.92 17.71
N GLY A 104 -0.29 4.62 17.33
CA GLY A 104 -1.09 5.37 16.39
C GLY A 104 -0.96 4.87 14.94
N ASP A 105 -1.91 5.29 14.10
CA ASP A 105 -1.90 5.00 12.67
C ASP A 105 -0.61 5.50 12.01
N ARG A 106 0.03 4.67 11.18
CA ARG A 106 1.31 4.98 10.53
C ARG A 106 1.49 4.23 9.22
N LEU A 107 1.42 4.95 8.10
CA LEU A 107 1.67 4.41 6.78
C LEU A 107 2.98 4.97 6.21
N GLU A 108 4.02 4.14 6.16
CA GLU A 108 5.28 4.46 5.49
C GLU A 108 5.20 4.10 3.99
N GLY A 109 5.89 4.86 3.13
CA GLY A 109 5.86 4.63 1.67
C GLY A 109 4.60 5.16 0.98
N VAL A 110 3.92 6.13 1.58
CA VAL A 110 2.78 6.84 0.97
C VAL A 110 3.03 8.35 1.00
N GLY A 111 2.49 9.05 0.00
CA GLY A 111 2.48 10.51 0.03
C GLY A 111 1.51 11.06 1.09
N ALA A 112 1.80 12.25 1.62
CA ALA A 112 0.82 13.03 2.36
C ALA A 112 -0.12 13.75 1.37
N LEU A 113 -1.41 13.84 1.69
CA LEU A 113 -2.41 14.64 0.95
C LEU A 113 -2.85 15.85 1.76
#